data_AF-A0A1Q8B0F5-F1
#
_entry.id   AF-A0A1Q8B0F5-F1
#
_cell.length_a   1.000
_cell.length_b   1.000
_cell.length_c   1.000
_cell.angle_alpha   90.00
_cell.angle_beta   90.00
_cell.angle_gamma   90.00
#
_symmetry.space_group_name_H-M   'P 1'
#
loop_
_entity.id
_entity.type
_entity.pdbx_description
1 polymer ?
#
loop_
_entity_poly.entity_id
_entity_poly.type
_entity_poly.pdbx_seq_one_letter_code
_entity_poly.pdbx_strand_id
1 'polypeptide(L)'
;MAIGVAIVVVGVAVQRERLIRVFRGRGTPNVLLISIDTLRADRLGSYGYSSAQTPAIDSLAARGLRFTHAATVAPLTLPAHTSLLTGTFPTFHGVRDNGQFYVSDDQTTLAEVLKAKGYRTGGFVGAFVLDRRWGIAQGFDTYFDDFDLSKYELSAGIDAAQRPGRDVVDHAIEWLRQPSSQPFFAWVHLYDPHAPYDAPEAIAARFPRNVSGAYDAEVATADLEVARLLNWLTDARAVDSTVVVVVGDHGESLGEHQEQQHGFFVYDATMRIPLIVAGPSIAARVAPDQVRIADVMPTILDLVHIAPPAAVQGTSLQPATRGQHLDLLALSESWYPRYHYGWSELTAVRDGRYTFIAAPRRELYDTQADPGETHDISRENPRLADALDRALQQMDAKTAAAKPQAPQQVDPDVEERLRALGYVGGSVSPRALETRPRGDPKDKIALYNLLKQAGTDSVAGRIDEAIAKVQRVLAADPDVVEAYIILGNLHTKATRSDAAIAAYQKALSLDDRNENAAFALALAYKQAGQHDAAQAGFERVLHMNARSTKAEWQLADLAARRRDFARAEQLLTRALTQSVDRPAFLL
;
A
#
# COMPACT_ATOMS: atom_id res chain seq x y z
N MET A 1 14.97 30.65 -57.10
CA MET A 1 14.66 30.45 -55.67
C MET A 1 14.17 29.01 -55.37
N ALA A 2 14.87 27.97 -55.84
CA ALA A 2 14.48 26.57 -55.54
C ALA A 2 15.63 25.73 -54.95
N ILE A 3 16.88 26.19 -55.06
CA ILE A 3 18.05 25.45 -54.59
C ILE A 3 18.36 25.73 -53.10
N GLY A 4 17.95 26.89 -52.57
CA GLY A 4 18.17 27.27 -51.17
C GLY A 4 17.28 26.54 -50.16
N VAL A 5 16.07 26.12 -50.56
CA VAL A 5 15.12 25.43 -49.65
C VAL A 5 15.50 23.95 -49.47
N ALA A 6 16.01 23.29 -50.52
CA ALA A 6 16.44 21.90 -50.45
C ALA A 6 17.66 21.70 -49.52
N ILE A 7 18.62 22.65 -49.50
CA ILE A 7 19.81 22.57 -48.65
C ILE A 7 19.45 22.81 -47.16
N VAL A 8 18.46 23.66 -46.87
CA VAL A 8 18.00 23.89 -45.49
C VAL A 8 17.21 22.69 -44.96
N VAL A 9 16.36 22.05 -45.77
CA VAL A 9 15.60 20.85 -45.36
C VAL A 9 16.53 19.64 -45.15
N VAL A 10 17.53 19.45 -46.00
CA VAL A 10 18.54 18.40 -45.82
C VAL A 10 19.46 18.70 -44.62
N GLY A 11 19.84 19.96 -44.39
CA GLY A 11 20.62 20.37 -43.24
C GLY A 11 19.92 20.15 -41.89
N VAL A 12 18.61 20.41 -41.81
CA VAL A 12 17.79 20.15 -40.62
C VAL A 12 17.54 18.66 -40.40
N ALA A 13 17.32 17.88 -41.46
CA ALA A 13 17.18 16.42 -41.37
C ALA A 13 18.49 15.74 -40.92
N VAL A 14 19.64 16.17 -41.46
CA VAL A 14 20.96 15.66 -41.07
C VAL A 14 21.37 16.12 -39.67
N GLN A 15 20.98 17.31 -39.21
CA GLN A 15 21.13 17.72 -37.81
C GLN A 15 20.22 16.92 -36.88
N ARG A 16 18.97 16.61 -37.27
CA ARG A 16 18.09 15.71 -36.52
C ARG A 16 18.67 14.31 -36.43
N GLU A 17 19.17 13.74 -37.53
CA GLU A 17 19.82 12.43 -37.51
C GLU A 17 21.15 12.40 -36.76
N ARG A 18 21.94 13.50 -36.78
CA ARG A 18 23.13 13.64 -35.93
C ARG A 18 22.78 13.80 -34.46
N LEU A 19 21.76 14.57 -34.10
CA LEU A 19 21.26 14.66 -32.73
C LEU A 19 20.73 13.30 -32.27
N ILE A 20 19.91 12.62 -33.08
CA ILE A 20 19.44 11.26 -32.83
C ILE A 20 20.62 10.26 -32.74
N ARG A 21 21.71 10.44 -33.51
CA ARG A 21 22.93 9.61 -33.38
C ARG A 21 23.77 9.94 -32.15
N VAL A 22 23.85 11.19 -31.73
CA VAL A 22 24.52 11.61 -30.49
C VAL A 22 23.74 11.12 -29.27
N PHE A 23 22.41 11.05 -29.36
CA PHE A 23 21.55 10.39 -28.37
C PHE A 23 21.61 8.85 -28.44
N ARG A 24 21.76 8.25 -29.63
CA ARG A 24 22.02 6.79 -29.80
C ARG A 24 23.43 6.35 -29.36
N GLY A 25 24.32 7.29 -29.04
CA GLY A 25 25.66 7.00 -28.52
C GLY A 25 25.70 6.73 -27.00
N ARG A 26 24.61 6.97 -26.29
CA ARG A 26 24.42 6.57 -24.88
C ARG A 26 23.38 5.45 -24.88
N GLY A 27 23.71 4.31 -24.26
CA GLY A 27 22.80 3.16 -24.19
C GLY A 27 21.45 3.49 -23.54
N THR A 28 20.49 2.56 -23.60
CA THR A 28 19.19 2.70 -22.93
C THR A 28 19.40 3.07 -21.45
N PRO A 29 18.74 4.12 -20.92
CA PRO A 29 18.95 4.55 -19.54
C PRO A 29 18.58 3.46 -18.52
N ASN A 30 19.31 3.40 -17.41
CA ASN A 30 18.88 2.67 -16.23
C ASN A 30 17.67 3.36 -15.59
N VAL A 31 16.94 2.63 -14.75
CA VAL A 31 15.81 3.14 -13.98
C VAL A 31 16.02 2.79 -12.51
N LEU A 32 16.02 3.81 -11.65
CA LEU A 32 15.97 3.69 -10.20
C LEU A 32 14.66 4.31 -9.71
N LEU A 33 13.71 3.46 -9.29
CA LEU A 33 12.46 3.86 -8.67
C LEU A 33 12.59 3.71 -7.16
N ILE A 34 12.48 4.82 -6.43
CA ILE A 34 12.50 4.88 -4.98
C ILE A 34 11.09 5.24 -4.52
N SER A 35 10.38 4.30 -3.88
CA SER A 35 9.15 4.60 -3.17
C SER A 35 9.40 4.68 -1.67
N ILE A 36 8.71 5.58 -0.97
CA ILE A 36 8.87 5.83 0.45
C ILE A 36 7.48 5.78 1.09
N ASP A 37 7.28 4.84 2.01
CA ASP A 37 6.00 4.54 2.65
C ASP A 37 5.49 5.71 3.49
N THR A 38 4.22 6.09 3.36
CA THR A 38 3.58 7.19 4.11
C THR A 38 4.19 8.59 3.95
N LEU A 39 5.16 8.78 3.05
CA LEU A 39 5.85 10.05 2.90
C LEU A 39 4.94 11.16 2.37
N ARG A 40 4.63 12.12 3.24
CA ARG A 40 3.89 13.34 2.87
C ARG A 40 4.72 14.34 2.07
N ALA A 41 4.10 14.98 1.08
CA ALA A 41 4.75 16.04 0.30
C ALA A 41 5.10 17.26 1.16
N ASP A 42 4.21 17.66 2.07
CA ASP A 42 4.35 18.85 2.94
C ASP A 42 5.38 18.65 4.08
N ARG A 43 6.13 17.54 4.06
CA ARG A 43 7.17 17.21 5.03
C ARG A 43 8.58 17.20 4.43
N LEU A 44 8.73 17.69 3.19
CA LEU A 44 10.01 17.82 2.51
C LEU A 44 10.46 19.28 2.39
N GLY A 45 11.77 19.53 2.51
CA GLY A 45 12.35 20.87 2.39
C GLY A 45 12.09 21.50 1.02
N SER A 46 12.15 20.69 -0.04
CA SER A 46 11.81 21.09 -1.40
C SER A 46 10.34 21.52 -1.55
N TYR A 47 9.44 21.03 -0.72
CA TYR A 47 8.04 21.46 -0.68
C TYR A 47 7.76 22.56 0.35
N GLY A 48 8.81 23.11 0.97
CA GLY A 48 8.73 24.23 1.90
C GLY A 48 8.88 23.87 3.37
N TYR A 49 9.21 22.61 3.71
CA TYR A 49 9.27 22.12 5.09
C TYR A 49 10.69 21.68 5.50
N SER A 50 11.48 22.60 6.07
CA SER A 50 12.88 22.30 6.41
C SER A 50 13.09 21.46 7.67
N SER A 51 12.07 21.33 8.54
CA SER A 51 12.23 20.72 9.86
C SER A 51 12.62 19.23 9.79
N ALA A 52 12.10 18.51 8.78
CA ALA A 52 12.39 17.10 8.54
C ALA A 52 13.79 16.84 7.95
N GLN A 53 14.53 17.88 7.56
CA GLN A 53 15.94 17.78 7.14
C GLN A 53 16.17 16.76 6.00
N THR A 54 15.71 17.10 4.79
CA THR A 54 15.73 16.20 3.60
C THR A 54 16.68 16.64 2.47
N PRO A 55 17.97 16.89 2.74
CA PRO A 55 18.89 17.46 1.75
C PRO A 55 19.11 16.58 0.51
N ALA A 56 19.03 15.25 0.60
CA ALA A 56 19.24 14.39 -0.55
C ALA A 56 18.08 14.47 -1.55
N ILE A 57 16.85 14.36 -1.05
CA ILE A 57 15.62 14.51 -1.85
C ILE A 57 15.53 15.94 -2.40
N ASP A 58 15.88 16.94 -1.60
CA ASP A 58 15.86 18.34 -2.05
C ASP A 58 16.88 18.62 -3.15
N SER A 59 18.08 18.05 -3.05
CA SER A 59 19.13 18.12 -4.06
C SER A 59 18.72 17.45 -5.36
N LEU A 60 17.97 16.35 -5.29
CA LEU A 60 17.39 15.68 -6.46
C LEU A 60 16.32 16.56 -7.10
N ALA A 61 15.38 17.09 -6.30
CA ALA A 61 14.33 17.99 -6.76
C ALA A 61 14.87 19.25 -7.42
N ALA A 62 15.96 19.82 -6.90
CA ALA A 62 16.59 21.03 -7.44
C ALA A 62 17.22 20.82 -8.84
N ARG A 63 17.52 19.57 -9.21
CA ARG A 63 18.09 19.21 -10.53
C ARG A 63 17.09 18.50 -11.45
N GLY A 64 15.92 18.10 -10.94
CA GLY A 64 14.91 17.34 -11.67
C GLY A 64 13.59 18.08 -11.85
N LEU A 65 12.59 17.35 -12.33
CA LEU A 65 11.20 17.76 -12.41
C LEU A 65 10.48 17.36 -11.13
N ARG A 66 9.95 18.34 -10.39
CA ARG A 66 9.14 18.13 -9.19
C ARG A 66 7.71 18.61 -9.43
N PHE A 67 6.72 17.82 -9.05
CA PHE A 67 5.30 18.22 -9.10
C PHE A 67 4.84 18.74 -7.74
N THR A 68 4.15 19.88 -7.68
CA THR A 68 3.61 20.37 -6.40
C THR A 68 2.31 19.69 -5.99
N HIS A 69 1.61 19.08 -6.95
CA HIS A 69 0.36 18.33 -6.75
C HIS A 69 0.48 16.94 -7.38
N ALA A 70 1.00 15.98 -6.63
CA ALA A 70 0.91 14.57 -6.98
C ALA A 70 0.01 13.86 -5.96
N ALA A 71 -0.85 12.96 -6.45
CA ALA A 71 -1.81 12.26 -5.63
C ALA A 71 -1.74 10.74 -5.81
N THR A 72 -1.93 10.01 -4.72
CA THR A 72 -2.09 8.56 -4.76
C THR A 72 -3.54 8.13 -4.98
N VAL A 73 -3.74 6.86 -5.27
CA VAL A 73 -5.06 6.25 -5.52
C VAL A 73 -5.76 5.81 -4.24
N ALA A 74 -5.01 5.47 -3.19
CA ALA A 74 -5.54 5.03 -1.91
C ALA A 74 -4.51 5.29 -0.80
N PRO A 75 -4.94 5.52 0.44
CA PRO A 75 -4.04 5.70 1.59
C PRO A 75 -3.56 4.34 2.12
N LEU A 76 -3.14 3.45 1.23
CA LEU A 76 -2.74 2.06 1.52
C LEU A 76 -1.63 1.60 0.57
N THR A 77 -0.60 0.97 1.13
CA THR A 77 0.64 0.57 0.43
C THR A 77 0.41 -0.33 -0.79
N LEU A 78 -0.27 -1.47 -0.67
CA LEU A 78 -0.38 -2.43 -1.79
C LEU A 78 -1.23 -1.88 -2.96
N PRO A 79 -2.41 -1.25 -2.74
CA PRO A 79 -3.14 -0.56 -3.80
C PRO A 79 -2.32 0.54 -4.49
N ALA A 80 -1.62 1.38 -3.72
CA ALA A 80 -0.78 2.44 -4.26
C ALA A 80 0.35 1.89 -5.15
N HIS A 81 1.05 0.85 -4.68
CA HIS A 81 2.12 0.21 -5.43
C HIS A 81 1.63 -0.57 -6.66
N THR A 82 0.42 -1.14 -6.59
CA THR A 82 -0.20 -1.78 -7.76
C THR A 82 -0.44 -0.73 -8.84
N SER A 83 -0.98 0.44 -8.51
CA SER A 83 -1.14 1.55 -9.46
C SER A 83 0.20 2.12 -9.94
N LEU A 84 1.20 2.23 -9.05
CA LEU A 84 2.55 2.69 -9.38
C LEU A 84 3.20 1.81 -10.47
N LEU A 85 3.10 0.48 -10.31
CA LEU A 85 3.79 -0.49 -11.15
C LEU A 85 2.98 -0.92 -12.37
N THR A 86 1.66 -0.79 -12.39
CA THR A 86 0.81 -1.17 -13.54
C THR A 86 0.30 0.04 -14.33
N GLY A 87 0.39 1.25 -13.77
CA GLY A 87 -0.20 2.45 -14.34
C GLY A 87 -1.72 2.37 -14.50
N THR A 88 -2.40 1.54 -13.72
CA THR A 88 -3.86 1.35 -13.72
C THR A 88 -4.47 1.75 -12.37
N PHE A 89 -5.78 2.01 -12.32
CA PHE A 89 -6.48 2.40 -11.09
C PHE A 89 -7.06 1.19 -10.34
N PRO A 90 -7.34 1.30 -9.03
CA PRO A 90 -7.96 0.22 -8.25
C PRO A 90 -9.28 -0.33 -8.80
N THR A 91 -10.06 0.52 -9.47
CA THR A 91 -11.28 0.15 -10.19
C THR A 91 -11.01 -0.80 -11.38
N PHE A 92 -9.78 -0.80 -11.90
CA PHE A 92 -9.32 -1.69 -12.97
C PHE A 92 -8.60 -2.94 -12.43
N HIS A 93 -7.53 -2.74 -11.65
CA HIS A 93 -6.70 -3.85 -11.18
C HIS A 93 -7.30 -4.59 -9.98
N GLY A 94 -8.34 -4.04 -9.35
CA GLY A 94 -9.13 -4.73 -8.33
C GLY A 94 -8.51 -4.81 -6.93
N VAL A 95 -7.30 -4.29 -6.74
CA VAL A 95 -6.60 -4.30 -5.44
C VAL A 95 -6.99 -3.05 -4.64
N ARG A 96 -7.72 -3.23 -3.55
CA ARG A 96 -8.34 -2.14 -2.78
C ARG A 96 -7.97 -2.10 -1.29
N ASP A 97 -7.21 -3.09 -0.83
CA ASP A 97 -6.78 -3.21 0.56
C ASP A 97 -5.47 -4.01 0.67
N ASN A 98 -4.79 -3.88 1.80
CA ASN A 98 -3.61 -4.67 2.12
C ASN A 98 -4.00 -6.08 2.61
N GLY A 99 -3.17 -7.08 2.30
CA GLY A 99 -3.24 -8.40 2.93
C GLY A 99 -4.41 -9.31 2.54
N GLN A 100 -5.40 -8.86 1.76
CA GLN A 100 -6.51 -9.70 1.28
C GLN A 100 -6.78 -9.57 -0.22
N PHE A 101 -5.94 -8.80 -0.90
CA PHE A 101 -6.00 -8.60 -2.32
C PHE A 101 -4.66 -8.99 -2.93
N TYR A 102 -4.75 -9.45 -4.16
CA TYR A 102 -3.63 -9.99 -4.91
C TYR A 102 -3.59 -9.29 -6.26
N VAL A 103 -2.40 -8.89 -6.66
CA VAL A 103 -2.15 -8.46 -8.04
C VAL A 103 -2.31 -9.70 -8.92
N SER A 104 -3.28 -9.64 -9.84
CA SER A 104 -3.53 -10.73 -10.79
C SER A 104 -2.43 -10.79 -11.85
N ASP A 105 -2.06 -12.00 -12.28
CA ASP A 105 -1.11 -12.24 -13.39
C ASP A 105 -1.54 -11.54 -14.71
N ASP A 106 -2.82 -11.20 -14.87
CA ASP A 106 -3.33 -10.43 -16.01
C ASP A 106 -2.88 -8.96 -16.00
N GLN A 107 -2.40 -8.44 -14.86
CA GLN A 107 -1.95 -7.06 -14.69
C GLN A 107 -0.46 -6.93 -15.03
N THR A 108 -0.12 -6.53 -16.25
CA THR A 108 1.30 -6.38 -16.64
C THR A 108 2.01 -5.25 -15.87
N THR A 109 3.08 -5.57 -15.15
CA THR A 109 3.86 -4.58 -14.37
C THR A 109 4.98 -3.93 -15.17
N LEU A 110 5.47 -2.80 -14.68
CA LEU A 110 6.65 -2.10 -15.16
C LEU A 110 7.88 -3.02 -15.19
N ALA A 111 8.05 -3.88 -14.17
CA ALA A 111 9.13 -4.84 -14.11
C ALA A 111 9.07 -5.82 -15.28
N GLU A 112 7.90 -6.39 -15.58
CA GLU A 112 7.71 -7.29 -16.72
C GLU A 112 7.99 -6.61 -18.06
N VAL A 113 7.50 -5.38 -18.24
CA VAL A 113 7.73 -4.60 -19.46
C VAL A 113 9.24 -4.34 -19.66
N LEU A 114 9.95 -3.90 -18.62
CA LEU A 114 11.38 -3.61 -18.70
C LEU A 114 12.21 -4.89 -18.88
N LYS A 115 11.88 -5.97 -18.17
CA LYS A 115 12.53 -7.28 -18.33
C LYS A 115 12.39 -7.80 -19.76
N ALA A 116 11.21 -7.67 -20.36
CA ALA A 116 10.98 -8.03 -21.77
C ALA A 116 11.80 -7.18 -22.76
N LYS A 117 12.33 -6.03 -22.33
CA LYS A 117 13.25 -5.16 -23.09
C LYS A 117 14.72 -5.33 -22.70
N GLY A 118 15.05 -6.38 -21.97
CA GLY A 118 16.43 -6.76 -21.65
C GLY A 118 17.02 -6.02 -20.45
N TYR A 119 16.19 -5.42 -19.60
CA TYR A 119 16.63 -4.91 -18.31
C TYR A 119 16.85 -6.05 -17.33
N ARG A 120 17.90 -5.93 -16.52
CA ARG A 120 18.01 -6.70 -15.27
C ARG A 120 17.11 -6.05 -14.23
N THR A 121 16.27 -6.81 -13.56
CA THR A 121 15.22 -6.27 -12.68
C THR A 121 15.42 -6.70 -11.22
N GLY A 122 15.46 -5.73 -10.31
CA GLY A 122 15.64 -5.94 -8.88
C GLY A 122 14.61 -5.18 -8.06
N GLY A 123 13.89 -5.87 -7.16
CA GLY A 123 12.97 -5.28 -6.20
C GLY A 123 13.47 -5.49 -4.78
N PHE A 124 13.48 -4.43 -3.97
CA PHE A 124 13.95 -4.45 -2.59
C PHE A 124 12.92 -3.73 -1.72
N VAL A 125 12.23 -4.47 -0.85
CA VAL A 125 11.07 -3.94 -0.11
C VAL A 125 11.28 -3.96 1.40
N GLY A 126 10.89 -2.86 2.05
CA GLY A 126 10.88 -2.73 3.51
C GLY A 126 9.60 -3.22 4.20
N ALA A 127 8.53 -3.49 3.43
CA ALA A 127 7.19 -3.75 3.95
C ALA A 127 6.68 -5.16 3.59
N PHE A 128 6.21 -5.93 4.57
CA PHE A 128 5.64 -7.26 4.34
C PHE A 128 4.35 -7.25 3.51
N VAL A 129 3.62 -6.14 3.49
CA VAL A 129 2.46 -5.93 2.62
C VAL A 129 2.81 -5.93 1.12
N LEU A 130 4.10 -5.88 0.78
CA LEU A 130 4.64 -6.00 -0.57
C LEU A 130 5.40 -7.32 -0.80
N ASP A 131 5.20 -8.34 0.04
CA ASP A 131 5.76 -9.68 -0.18
C ASP A 131 5.24 -10.29 -1.51
N ARG A 132 6.09 -11.08 -2.19
CA ARG A 132 5.78 -11.71 -3.50
C ARG A 132 4.47 -12.47 -3.53
N ARG A 133 4.01 -12.98 -2.39
CA ARG A 133 2.74 -13.74 -2.27
C ARG A 133 1.53 -12.90 -2.66
N TRP A 134 1.62 -11.57 -2.62
CA TRP A 134 0.54 -10.68 -3.08
C TRP A 134 0.60 -10.42 -4.60
N GLY A 135 1.48 -11.08 -5.36
CA GLY A 135 1.61 -10.99 -6.81
C GLY A 135 2.49 -9.84 -7.31
N ILE A 136 2.72 -8.82 -6.49
CA ILE A 136 3.42 -7.57 -6.86
C ILE A 136 4.88 -7.78 -7.35
N ALA A 137 5.50 -8.93 -7.04
CA ALA A 137 6.87 -9.26 -7.43
C ALA A 137 7.01 -9.74 -8.89
N GLN A 138 5.91 -9.87 -9.64
CA GLN A 138 5.95 -10.31 -11.04
C GLN A 138 6.87 -9.43 -11.89
N GLY A 139 7.70 -10.08 -12.71
CA GLY A 139 8.67 -9.42 -13.58
C GLY A 139 10.04 -9.14 -12.98
N PHE A 140 10.24 -9.27 -11.66
CA PHE A 140 11.57 -9.10 -11.04
C PHE A 140 12.44 -10.37 -11.17
N ASP A 141 13.73 -10.21 -11.48
CA ASP A 141 14.73 -11.29 -11.47
C ASP A 141 15.25 -11.56 -10.05
N THR A 142 15.37 -10.50 -9.26
CA THR A 142 15.74 -10.54 -7.84
C THR A 142 14.69 -9.78 -7.05
N TYR A 143 14.17 -10.39 -5.99
CA TYR A 143 13.17 -9.76 -5.13
C TYR A 143 13.52 -10.07 -3.66
N PHE A 144 13.78 -9.02 -2.88
CA PHE A 144 14.22 -9.10 -1.49
C PHE A 144 13.04 -8.80 -0.55
N ASP A 145 12.39 -9.88 -0.10
CA ASP A 145 11.17 -9.92 0.71
C ASP A 145 11.19 -11.09 1.73
N ASP A 146 12.38 -11.52 2.13
CA ASP A 146 12.61 -12.60 3.10
C ASP A 146 12.31 -12.14 4.54
N PHE A 147 11.05 -11.83 4.82
CA PHE A 147 10.61 -11.44 6.15
C PHE A 147 10.59 -12.63 7.10
N ASP A 148 11.40 -12.55 8.16
CA ASP A 148 11.34 -13.47 9.28
C ASP A 148 10.23 -13.05 10.24
N LEU A 149 9.00 -13.47 9.95
CA LEU A 149 7.82 -13.09 10.72
C LEU A 149 7.93 -13.44 12.21
N SER A 150 8.77 -14.43 12.58
CA SER A 150 8.95 -14.83 13.98
C SER A 150 9.56 -13.72 14.87
N LYS A 151 10.19 -12.71 14.26
CA LYS A 151 10.83 -11.58 14.96
C LYS A 151 9.88 -10.44 15.31
N TYR A 152 8.63 -10.47 14.85
CA TYR A 152 7.71 -9.34 14.97
C TYR A 152 6.52 -9.66 15.87
N GLU A 153 6.13 -8.69 16.71
CA GLU A 153 4.88 -8.77 17.48
C GLU A 153 3.70 -8.29 16.61
N LEU A 154 3.26 -9.13 15.68
CA LEU A 154 2.20 -8.80 14.70
C LEU A 154 0.78 -8.64 15.29
N SER A 155 0.65 -8.61 16.61
CA SER A 155 -0.64 -8.38 17.28
C SER A 155 -1.22 -6.97 17.04
N ALA A 156 -0.43 -6.05 16.48
CA ALA A 156 -0.86 -4.71 16.06
C ALA A 156 -1.28 -4.59 14.57
N GLY A 157 -1.16 -5.67 13.78
CA GLY A 157 -1.46 -5.71 12.34
C GLY A 157 -0.29 -6.24 11.50
N ILE A 158 -0.58 -6.59 10.24
CA ILE A 158 0.45 -7.06 9.28
C ILE A 158 1.48 -5.98 8.94
N ASP A 159 1.09 -4.72 9.05
CA ASP A 159 1.93 -3.55 8.81
C ASP A 159 3.10 -3.47 9.83
N ALA A 160 3.01 -4.16 10.97
CA ALA A 160 4.11 -4.20 11.94
C ALA A 160 5.32 -5.05 11.46
N ALA A 161 5.16 -5.88 10.43
CA ALA A 161 6.26 -6.65 9.83
C ALA A 161 7.06 -5.76 8.87
N GLN A 162 8.01 -5.01 9.43
CA GLN A 162 8.83 -4.06 8.69
C GLN A 162 10.34 -4.36 8.77
N ARG A 163 11.10 -3.89 7.80
CA ARG A 163 12.57 -3.94 7.78
C ARG A 163 13.14 -2.52 7.73
N PRO A 164 14.20 -2.20 8.48
CA PRO A 164 14.85 -0.89 8.42
C PRO A 164 15.30 -0.54 6.99
N GLY A 165 15.10 0.71 6.56
CA GLY A 165 15.49 1.17 5.22
C GLY A 165 16.97 0.91 4.88
N ARG A 166 17.85 0.94 5.90
CA ARG A 166 19.27 0.62 5.75
C ARG A 166 19.51 -0.78 5.17
N ASP A 167 18.80 -1.78 5.67
CA ASP A 167 18.96 -3.17 5.21
C ASP A 167 18.48 -3.32 3.76
N VAL A 168 17.39 -2.62 3.41
CA VAL A 168 16.86 -2.57 2.03
C VAL A 168 17.89 -1.96 1.08
N VAL A 169 18.47 -0.81 1.45
CA VAL A 169 19.46 -0.12 0.62
C VAL A 169 20.79 -0.87 0.54
N ASP A 170 21.23 -1.54 1.61
CA ASP A 170 22.41 -2.40 1.60
C ASP A 170 22.30 -3.50 0.52
N HIS A 171 21.17 -4.21 0.49
CA HIS A 171 20.91 -5.26 -0.50
C HIS A 171 20.75 -4.71 -1.91
N ALA A 172 20.09 -3.56 -2.06
CA ALA A 172 19.97 -2.89 -3.35
C ALA A 172 21.34 -2.49 -3.92
N ILE A 173 22.21 -1.88 -3.11
CA ILE A 173 23.57 -1.48 -3.51
C ILE A 173 24.43 -2.70 -3.82
N GLU A 174 24.33 -3.78 -3.04
CA GLU A 174 25.03 -5.03 -3.31
C GLU A 174 24.66 -5.60 -4.69
N TRP A 175 23.36 -5.68 -4.99
CA TRP A 175 22.88 -6.14 -6.28
C TRP A 175 23.30 -5.20 -7.42
N LEU A 176 23.26 -3.88 -7.21
CA LEU A 176 23.67 -2.86 -8.17
C LEU A 176 25.18 -2.92 -8.50
N ARG A 177 26.03 -3.35 -7.56
CA ARG A 177 27.48 -3.53 -7.77
C ARG A 177 27.84 -4.75 -8.62
N GLN A 178 26.91 -5.68 -8.82
CA GLN A 178 27.19 -6.86 -9.65
C GLN A 178 27.45 -6.43 -11.10
N PRO A 179 28.55 -6.90 -11.72
CA PRO A 179 28.92 -6.48 -13.07
C PRO A 179 27.87 -6.95 -14.08
N SER A 180 27.39 -6.03 -14.91
CA SER A 180 26.46 -6.31 -16.00
C SER A 180 26.62 -5.30 -17.14
N SER A 181 26.36 -5.74 -18.36
CA SER A 181 26.24 -4.89 -19.54
C SER A 181 24.78 -4.52 -19.87
N GLN A 182 23.82 -5.14 -19.18
CA GLN A 182 22.39 -4.84 -19.31
C GLN A 182 22.03 -3.57 -18.53
N PRO A 183 21.08 -2.75 -19.00
CA PRO A 183 20.52 -1.69 -18.17
C PRO A 183 19.78 -2.31 -16.98
N PHE A 184 19.71 -1.59 -15.86
CA PHE A 184 18.98 -2.07 -14.68
C PHE A 184 17.66 -1.33 -14.49
N PHE A 185 16.68 -2.05 -13.93
CA PHE A 185 15.54 -1.49 -13.24
C PHE A 185 15.61 -1.92 -11.79
N ALA A 186 15.83 -0.97 -10.89
CA ALA A 186 15.83 -1.18 -9.46
C ALA A 186 14.61 -0.46 -8.85
N TRP A 187 13.76 -1.22 -8.18
CA TRP A 187 12.73 -0.67 -7.30
C TRP A 187 13.18 -0.86 -5.86
N VAL A 188 13.36 0.25 -5.15
CA VAL A 188 13.71 0.28 -3.72
C VAL A 188 12.56 0.94 -2.98
N HIS A 189 11.92 0.19 -2.08
CA HIS A 189 10.84 0.69 -1.23
C HIS A 189 11.31 0.79 0.22
N LEU A 190 11.37 2.02 0.73
CA LEU A 190 11.68 2.32 2.13
C LEU A 190 10.38 2.38 2.92
N TYR A 191 10.35 1.73 4.09
CA TYR A 191 9.16 1.71 4.94
C TYR A 191 9.10 2.89 5.93
N ASP A 192 10.23 3.49 6.25
CA ASP A 192 10.29 4.74 6.99
C ASP A 192 9.73 5.87 6.09
N PRO A 193 8.79 6.76 6.51
CA PRO A 193 8.38 7.06 7.88
C PRO A 193 7.04 6.46 8.42
N HIS A 194 6.80 5.16 8.27
CA HIS A 194 5.61 4.53 8.86
C HIS A 194 5.64 4.44 10.40
N ALA A 195 4.48 4.48 11.05
CA ALA A 195 4.35 4.25 12.49
C ALA A 195 4.85 2.84 12.89
N PRO A 196 5.58 2.66 14.01
CA PRO A 196 5.57 3.48 15.23
C PRO A 196 6.57 4.66 15.30
N TYR A 197 7.24 5.02 14.20
CA TYR A 197 8.24 6.08 14.15
C TYR A 197 9.42 5.83 15.11
N ASP A 198 10.16 4.76 14.85
CA ASP A 198 11.29 4.26 15.65
C ASP A 198 12.64 4.56 15.00
N ALA A 199 12.82 5.82 14.56
CA ALA A 199 14.06 6.29 13.95
C ALA A 199 15.27 6.05 14.88
N PRO A 200 16.47 5.74 14.35
CA PRO A 200 17.65 5.53 15.18
C PRO A 200 17.91 6.68 16.16
N GLU A 201 18.24 6.38 17.42
CA GLU A 201 18.38 7.39 18.49
C GLU A 201 19.31 8.57 18.11
N ALA A 202 20.37 8.31 17.36
CA ALA A 202 21.29 9.35 16.88
C ALA A 202 20.63 10.39 15.96
N ILE A 203 19.55 10.00 15.27
CA ILE A 203 18.70 10.86 14.45
C ILE A 203 17.56 11.40 15.31
N ALA A 204 16.81 10.54 15.99
CA ALA A 204 15.64 10.92 16.80
C ALA A 204 15.95 12.01 17.84
N ALA A 205 17.13 11.99 18.46
CA ALA A 205 17.57 13.00 19.42
C ALA A 205 17.68 14.43 18.86
N ARG A 206 17.67 14.61 17.52
CA ARG A 206 17.69 15.92 16.85
C ARG A 206 16.31 16.56 16.72
N PHE A 207 15.25 15.81 17.00
CA PHE A 207 13.87 16.21 16.77
C PHE A 207 13.08 16.33 18.09
N PRO A 208 11.99 17.13 18.10
CA PRO A 208 11.10 17.19 19.26
C PRO A 208 10.54 15.82 19.63
N ARG A 209 10.44 15.52 20.94
CA ARG A 209 9.83 14.28 21.46
C ARG A 209 8.30 14.36 21.45
N ASN A 210 7.72 14.48 20.26
CA ASN A 210 6.29 14.41 19.99
C ASN A 210 6.05 13.66 18.66
N VAL A 211 4.80 13.35 18.34
CA VAL A 211 4.44 12.55 17.15
C VAL A 211 5.00 13.17 15.86
N SER A 212 4.85 14.49 15.68
CA SER A 212 5.38 15.18 14.49
C SER A 212 6.90 15.07 14.40
N GLY A 213 7.62 15.28 15.52
CA GLY A 213 9.08 15.20 15.53
C GLY A 213 9.60 13.78 15.34
N ALA A 214 8.90 12.77 15.85
CA ALA A 214 9.22 11.36 15.61
C ALA A 214 9.04 10.99 14.12
N TYR A 215 7.93 11.41 13.51
CA TYR A 215 7.71 11.25 12.07
C TYR A 215 8.78 12.00 11.25
N ASP A 216 9.10 13.26 11.60
CA ASP A 216 10.14 14.04 10.93
C ASP A 216 11.53 13.38 11.05
N ALA A 217 11.82 12.69 12.17
CA ALA A 217 13.06 11.94 12.35
C ALA A 217 13.14 10.72 11.43
N GLU A 218 12.01 10.05 11.17
CA GLU A 218 11.96 8.96 10.20
C GLU A 218 12.11 9.47 8.76
N VAL A 219 11.48 10.60 8.42
CA VAL A 219 11.68 11.24 7.11
C VAL A 219 13.16 11.56 6.89
N ALA A 220 13.84 12.07 7.91
CA ALA A 220 15.29 12.31 7.86
C ALA A 220 16.10 11.02 7.69
N THR A 221 15.64 9.92 8.30
CA THR A 221 16.27 8.60 8.16
C THR A 221 16.11 8.07 6.73
N ALA A 222 14.92 8.16 6.16
CA ALA A 222 14.66 7.80 4.76
C ALA A 222 15.51 8.65 3.79
N ASP A 223 15.66 9.95 4.04
CA ASP A 223 16.50 10.84 3.21
C ASP A 223 17.99 10.40 3.21
N LEU A 224 18.52 9.92 4.35
CA LEU A 224 19.88 9.38 4.41
C LEU A 224 20.05 8.14 3.52
N GLU A 225 19.04 7.26 3.49
CA GLU A 225 19.06 6.07 2.66
C GLU A 225 18.90 6.42 1.16
N VAL A 226 18.10 7.42 0.83
CA VAL A 226 18.08 8.03 -0.52
C VAL A 226 19.46 8.58 -0.89
N ALA A 227 20.13 9.28 0.03
CA ALA A 227 21.47 9.82 -0.19
C ALA A 227 22.47 8.73 -0.57
N ARG A 228 22.41 7.55 0.09
CA ARG A 228 23.30 6.42 -0.18
C ARG A 228 23.11 5.86 -1.60
N LEU A 229 21.88 5.74 -2.07
CA LEU A 229 21.58 5.33 -3.45
C LEU A 229 22.08 6.36 -4.48
N LEU A 230 21.86 7.64 -4.23
CA LEU A 230 22.33 8.73 -5.11
C LEU A 230 23.86 8.84 -5.14
N ASN A 231 24.51 8.62 -3.99
CA ASN A 231 25.97 8.57 -3.89
C ASN A 231 26.53 7.37 -4.66
N TRP A 232 25.89 6.20 -4.57
CA TRP A 232 26.28 5.05 -5.38
C TRP A 232 26.23 5.36 -6.88
N LEU A 233 25.17 6.02 -7.37
CA LEU A 233 25.09 6.44 -8.79
C LEU A 233 26.25 7.38 -9.17
N THR A 234 26.64 8.28 -8.25
CA THR A 234 27.76 9.21 -8.45
C THR A 234 29.09 8.45 -8.54
N ASP A 235 29.36 7.57 -7.61
CA ASP A 235 30.58 6.76 -7.55
C ASP A 235 30.70 5.82 -8.76
N ALA A 236 29.58 5.23 -9.18
CA ALA A 236 29.49 4.37 -10.36
C ALA A 236 29.50 5.16 -11.69
N ARG A 237 29.51 6.51 -11.65
CA ARG A 237 29.38 7.39 -12.82
C ARG A 237 28.14 7.10 -13.67
N ALA A 238 27.05 6.70 -13.02
CA ALA A 238 25.79 6.30 -13.63
C ALA A 238 24.71 7.38 -13.57
N VAL A 239 24.98 8.55 -12.96
CA VAL A 239 24.01 9.66 -12.85
C VAL A 239 23.49 10.09 -14.23
N ASP A 240 24.38 10.30 -15.20
CA ASP A 240 24.04 10.76 -16.56
C ASP A 240 23.42 9.68 -17.46
N SER A 241 23.22 8.46 -16.94
CA SER A 241 22.62 7.32 -17.63
C SER A 241 21.47 6.68 -16.85
N THR A 242 20.97 7.33 -15.79
CA THR A 242 19.91 6.76 -14.93
C THR A 242 18.76 7.73 -14.75
N VAL A 243 17.54 7.28 -15.07
CA VAL A 243 16.31 7.93 -14.64
C VAL A 243 16.06 7.56 -13.18
N VAL A 244 15.98 8.56 -12.31
CA VAL A 244 15.67 8.41 -10.88
C VAL A 244 14.28 8.98 -10.62
N VAL A 245 13.41 8.18 -10.02
CA VAL A 245 12.09 8.60 -9.55
C VAL A 245 12.05 8.45 -8.03
N VAL A 246 11.69 9.51 -7.32
CA VAL A 246 11.38 9.47 -5.88
C VAL A 246 9.90 9.81 -5.72
N VAL A 247 9.16 8.93 -5.05
CA VAL A 247 7.70 9.05 -4.88
C VAL A 247 7.28 8.59 -3.49
N GLY A 248 6.36 9.29 -2.84
CA GLY A 248 5.63 8.75 -1.70
C GLY A 248 4.51 7.85 -2.21
N ASP A 249 4.28 6.70 -1.60
CA ASP A 249 3.19 5.83 -2.04
C ASP A 249 1.82 6.37 -1.57
N HIS A 250 1.74 6.85 -0.34
CA HIS A 250 0.69 7.65 0.27
C HIS A 250 1.28 8.52 1.40
N GLY A 251 0.44 9.23 2.13
CA GLY A 251 0.82 10.09 3.26
C GLY A 251 0.43 9.50 4.61
N GLU A 252 0.47 10.35 5.65
CA GLU A 252 0.20 10.00 7.05
C GLU A 252 -0.64 11.10 7.72
N SER A 253 -1.74 10.76 8.39
CA SER A 253 -2.63 11.80 8.93
C SER A 253 -2.05 12.51 10.14
N LEU A 254 -1.23 11.86 10.98
CA LEU A 254 -0.60 12.45 12.19
C LEU A 254 -1.56 13.10 13.20
N GLY A 255 -2.87 12.80 13.12
CA GLY A 255 -3.91 13.36 13.99
C GLY A 255 -4.86 14.31 13.27
N GLU A 256 -4.55 14.75 12.05
CA GLU A 256 -5.48 15.50 11.20
C GLU A 256 -6.82 14.74 11.05
N HIS A 257 -7.93 15.48 11.11
CA HIS A 257 -9.30 14.92 11.11
C HIS A 257 -9.54 13.81 12.15
N GLN A 258 -8.77 13.82 13.24
CA GLN A 258 -8.77 12.82 14.31
C GLN A 258 -8.23 11.44 13.90
N GLU A 259 -7.85 11.21 12.65
CA GLU A 259 -7.17 9.99 12.23
C GLU A 259 -5.71 10.03 12.68
N GLN A 260 -5.27 9.06 13.49
CA GLN A 260 -3.93 9.07 14.06
C GLN A 260 -2.84 8.60 13.08
N GLN A 261 -3.25 7.78 12.12
CA GLN A 261 -2.39 7.15 11.11
C GLN A 261 -3.03 7.36 9.73
N HIS A 262 -3.18 6.30 8.93
CA HIS A 262 -3.78 6.33 7.61
C HIS A 262 -4.70 5.10 7.41
N GLY A 263 -5.31 5.05 6.22
CA GLY A 263 -6.18 3.96 5.79
C GLY A 263 -7.63 4.37 5.64
N PHE A 264 -8.17 5.29 6.46
CA PHE A 264 -9.57 5.70 6.38
C PHE A 264 -9.80 6.86 5.42
N PHE A 265 -9.22 8.03 5.71
CA PHE A 265 -9.60 9.24 5.02
C PHE A 265 -8.74 9.51 3.79
N VAL A 266 -9.32 10.28 2.87
CA VAL A 266 -8.75 10.64 1.56
C VAL A 266 -8.42 12.13 1.46
N TYR A 267 -8.11 12.75 2.61
CA TYR A 267 -7.61 14.13 2.74
C TYR A 267 -6.16 14.25 2.21
N ASP A 268 -5.69 15.46 1.90
CA ASP A 268 -4.35 15.72 1.39
C ASP A 268 -3.25 15.19 2.32
N ALA A 269 -3.49 15.14 3.64
CA ALA A 269 -2.54 14.58 4.61
C ALA A 269 -2.12 13.13 4.29
N THR A 270 -3.05 12.31 3.77
CA THR A 270 -2.78 10.91 3.39
C THR A 270 -2.66 10.72 1.88
N MET A 271 -3.06 11.71 1.07
CA MET A 271 -3.20 11.51 -0.37
C MET A 271 -2.24 12.34 -1.22
N ARG A 272 -1.73 13.46 -0.71
CA ARG A 272 -0.79 14.33 -1.43
C ARG A 272 0.65 13.87 -1.19
N ILE A 273 1.19 13.22 -2.20
CA ILE A 273 2.51 12.58 -2.17
C ILE A 273 3.56 13.44 -2.87
N PRO A 274 4.85 13.33 -2.51
CA PRO A 274 5.90 13.90 -3.33
C PRO A 274 6.09 13.07 -4.59
N LEU A 275 6.36 13.74 -5.72
CA LEU A 275 6.81 13.10 -6.95
C LEU A 275 7.92 13.92 -7.60
N ILE A 276 9.10 13.32 -7.69
CA ILE A 276 10.31 13.90 -8.29
C ILE A 276 10.85 12.94 -9.32
N VAL A 277 11.13 13.45 -10.52
CA VAL A 277 11.77 12.71 -11.62
C VAL A 277 13.04 13.44 -12.03
N ALA A 278 14.18 12.77 -12.00
CA ALA A 278 15.47 13.30 -12.42
C ALA A 278 16.16 12.30 -13.35
N GLY A 279 17.08 12.79 -14.19
CA GLY A 279 17.83 11.91 -15.08
C GLY A 279 18.20 12.57 -16.40
N PRO A 280 18.66 11.78 -17.39
CA PRO A 280 19.13 12.29 -18.66
C PRO A 280 18.04 13.08 -19.37
N SER A 281 18.37 14.29 -19.84
CA SER A 281 17.45 15.15 -20.60
C SER A 281 16.24 15.69 -19.82
N ILE A 282 16.22 15.54 -18.49
CA ILE A 282 15.20 16.16 -17.63
C ILE A 282 15.77 17.47 -17.09
N ALA A 283 15.12 18.58 -17.44
CA ALA A 283 15.49 19.89 -16.93
C ALA A 283 14.91 20.12 -15.53
N ALA A 284 15.66 20.85 -14.70
CA ALA A 284 15.19 21.32 -13.40
C ALA A 284 13.92 22.18 -13.57
N ARG A 285 12.82 21.76 -12.96
CA ARG A 285 11.53 22.46 -13.07
C ARG A 285 10.61 22.09 -11.91
N VAL A 286 9.81 23.06 -11.49
CA VAL A 286 8.65 22.84 -10.63
C VAL A 286 7.40 22.91 -11.50
N ALA A 287 6.62 21.83 -11.57
CA ALA A 287 5.36 21.75 -12.29
C ALA A 287 4.18 21.88 -11.31
N PRO A 288 3.27 22.85 -11.50
CA PRO A 288 2.11 23.04 -10.63
C PRO A 288 0.94 22.11 -10.97
N ASP A 289 1.03 21.36 -12.06
CA ASP A 289 -0.05 20.49 -12.54
C ASP A 289 -0.35 19.36 -11.55
N GLN A 290 -1.64 19.04 -11.41
CA GLN A 290 -2.08 17.81 -10.76
C GLN A 290 -1.60 16.60 -11.58
N VAL A 291 -0.98 15.64 -10.90
CA VAL A 291 -0.55 14.35 -11.46
C VAL A 291 -0.85 13.22 -10.47
N ARG A 292 -0.65 11.96 -10.88
CA ARG A 292 -1.07 10.78 -10.12
C ARG A 292 0.04 9.75 -10.00
N ILE A 293 -0.02 8.92 -8.98
CA ILE A 293 0.89 7.77 -8.85
C ILE A 293 0.81 6.81 -10.05
N ALA A 294 -0.39 6.65 -10.64
CA ALA A 294 -0.61 5.84 -11.85
C ALA A 294 0.09 6.40 -13.10
N ASP A 295 0.53 7.67 -13.09
CA ASP A 295 1.23 8.31 -14.20
C ASP A 295 2.73 7.93 -14.22
N VAL A 296 3.26 7.31 -13.16
CA VAL A 296 4.69 7.00 -13.02
C VAL A 296 5.14 5.93 -14.02
N MET A 297 4.46 4.78 -14.12
CA MET A 297 4.80 3.73 -15.10
C MET A 297 4.88 4.26 -16.54
N PRO A 298 3.83 4.90 -17.11
CA PRO A 298 3.90 5.41 -18.47
C PRO A 298 4.97 6.50 -18.65
N THR A 299 5.26 7.28 -17.61
CA THR A 299 6.35 8.28 -17.65
C THR A 299 7.72 7.61 -17.75
N ILE A 300 7.99 6.60 -16.92
CA ILE A 300 9.25 5.84 -16.96
C ILE A 300 9.42 5.22 -18.35
N LEU A 301 8.39 4.54 -18.86
CA LEU A 301 8.43 3.88 -20.16
C LEU A 301 8.69 4.88 -21.30
N ASP A 302 8.05 6.05 -21.30
CA ASP A 302 8.29 7.10 -22.30
C ASP A 302 9.72 7.66 -22.24
N LEU A 303 10.26 7.88 -21.03
CA LEU A 303 11.63 8.34 -20.81
C LEU A 303 12.69 7.35 -21.30
N VAL A 304 12.41 6.05 -21.27
CA VAL A 304 13.29 5.00 -21.81
C VAL A 304 12.87 4.51 -23.21
N HIS A 305 11.93 5.21 -23.85
CA HIS A 305 11.46 4.97 -25.22
C HIS A 305 10.83 3.59 -25.45
N ILE A 306 10.06 3.11 -24.48
CA ILE A 306 9.25 1.89 -24.54
C ILE A 306 7.77 2.28 -24.57
N ALA A 307 6.99 1.65 -25.45
CA ALA A 307 5.55 1.88 -25.49
C ALA A 307 4.86 1.22 -24.28
N PRO A 308 3.91 1.91 -23.61
CA PRO A 308 3.14 1.31 -22.52
C PRO A 308 2.20 0.21 -23.02
N PRO A 309 1.93 -0.82 -22.21
CA PRO A 309 0.85 -1.77 -22.47
C PRO A 309 -0.50 -1.09 -22.68
N ALA A 310 -1.39 -1.71 -23.46
CA ALA A 310 -2.71 -1.14 -23.77
C ALA A 310 -3.62 -0.97 -22.54
N ALA A 311 -3.37 -1.74 -21.48
CA ALA A 311 -4.13 -1.65 -20.23
C ALA A 311 -3.78 -0.41 -19.38
N VAL A 312 -2.63 0.23 -19.62
CA VAL A 312 -2.19 1.41 -18.84
C VAL A 312 -3.20 2.54 -18.99
N GLN A 313 -3.67 3.06 -17.85
CA GLN A 313 -4.65 4.14 -17.76
C GLN A 313 -4.05 5.49 -17.37
N GLY A 314 -2.84 5.48 -16.80
CA GLY A 314 -2.04 6.66 -16.51
C GLY A 314 -1.55 7.37 -17.78
N THR A 315 -1.09 8.61 -17.60
CA THR A 315 -0.60 9.48 -18.65
C THR A 315 0.89 9.75 -18.46
N SER A 316 1.69 9.71 -19.53
CA SER A 316 3.10 10.12 -19.42
C SER A 316 3.21 11.59 -19.02
N LEU A 317 4.05 11.86 -18.01
CA LEU A 317 4.38 13.19 -17.49
C LEU A 317 5.54 13.85 -18.27
N GLN A 318 6.10 13.16 -19.26
CA GLN A 318 7.18 13.70 -20.09
C GLN A 318 6.84 15.06 -20.72
N PRO A 319 5.61 15.38 -21.16
CA PRO A 319 5.28 16.73 -21.66
C PRO A 319 5.59 17.85 -20.65
N ALA A 320 5.42 17.60 -19.35
CA ALA A 320 5.72 18.58 -18.30
C ALA A 320 7.21 18.91 -18.19
N THR A 321 8.11 18.00 -18.61
CA THR A 321 9.56 18.29 -18.70
C THR A 321 9.84 19.45 -19.66
N ARG A 322 8.95 19.66 -20.64
CA ARG A 322 9.02 20.74 -21.64
C ARG A 322 8.14 21.94 -21.28
N GLY A 323 7.55 21.96 -20.09
CA GLY A 323 6.66 23.03 -19.62
C GLY A 323 5.26 23.00 -20.21
N GLN A 324 4.80 21.85 -20.72
CA GLN A 324 3.40 21.69 -21.16
C GLN A 324 2.51 21.38 -19.94
N HIS A 325 1.31 21.97 -19.94
CA HIS A 325 0.28 21.66 -18.95
C HIS A 325 -0.40 20.32 -19.26
N LEU A 326 -0.79 19.59 -18.22
CA LEU A 326 -1.33 18.23 -18.35
C LEU A 326 -2.85 18.14 -18.10
N ASP A 327 -3.46 19.14 -17.44
CA ASP A 327 -4.90 19.24 -17.17
C ASP A 327 -5.52 17.92 -16.65
N LEU A 328 -4.88 17.28 -15.67
CA LEU A 328 -5.33 16.00 -15.10
C LEU A 328 -6.17 16.19 -13.82
N LEU A 329 -7.10 15.28 -13.61
CA LEU A 329 -7.77 15.05 -12.33
C LEU A 329 -7.22 13.78 -11.69
N ALA A 330 -7.09 13.77 -10.36
CA ALA A 330 -6.72 12.58 -9.60
C ALA A 330 -7.95 11.96 -8.93
N LEU A 331 -8.10 10.64 -9.12
CA LEU A 331 -9.09 9.80 -8.47
C LEU A 331 -8.46 9.11 -7.26
N SER A 332 -9.18 9.08 -6.16
CA SER A 332 -8.76 8.41 -4.93
C SER A 332 -9.91 7.66 -4.27
N GLU A 333 -9.61 6.58 -3.57
CA GLU A 333 -10.60 5.82 -2.79
C GLU A 333 -10.02 5.23 -1.51
N SER A 334 -10.88 5.00 -0.52
CA SER A 334 -10.59 4.09 0.58
C SER A 334 -11.79 3.18 0.86
N TRP A 335 -11.52 1.88 0.76
CA TRP A 335 -12.46 0.80 1.08
C TRP A 335 -12.19 0.15 2.43
N TYR A 336 -11.11 0.54 3.12
CA TYR A 336 -10.76 0.04 4.44
C TYR A 336 -11.90 0.18 5.47
N PRO A 337 -12.59 1.34 5.60
CA PRO A 337 -13.72 1.47 6.54
C PRO A 337 -14.83 0.47 6.24
N ARG A 338 -15.01 0.15 4.97
CA ARG A 338 -16.03 -0.78 4.50
C ARG A 338 -15.65 -2.23 4.77
N TYR A 339 -14.44 -2.64 4.39
CA TYR A 339 -14.00 -4.02 4.56
C TYR A 339 -13.80 -4.41 6.02
N HIS A 340 -13.35 -3.51 6.88
CA HIS A 340 -13.02 -3.87 8.27
C HIS A 340 -14.12 -3.51 9.27
N TYR A 341 -14.97 -2.53 8.97
CA TYR A 341 -15.94 -1.99 9.94
C TYR A 341 -17.38 -1.95 9.44
N GLY A 342 -17.64 -2.26 8.16
CA GLY A 342 -18.97 -2.15 7.56
C GLY A 342 -19.47 -0.70 7.43
N TRP A 343 -18.59 0.29 7.55
CA TRP A 343 -18.91 1.70 7.37
C TRP A 343 -18.84 2.07 5.88
N SER A 344 -19.16 3.31 5.53
CA SER A 344 -19.09 3.74 4.13
C SER A 344 -17.65 3.84 3.66
N GLU A 345 -17.39 3.38 2.43
CA GLU A 345 -16.22 3.79 1.66
C GLU A 345 -16.19 5.30 1.43
N LEU A 346 -15.01 5.83 1.09
CA LEU A 346 -14.84 7.19 0.60
C LEU A 346 -14.23 7.16 -0.81
N THR A 347 -14.70 8.05 -1.67
CA THR A 347 -14.11 8.29 -3.00
C THR A 347 -13.92 9.78 -3.17
N ALA A 348 -12.89 10.19 -3.91
CA ALA A 348 -12.57 11.61 -4.07
C ALA A 348 -12.00 11.91 -5.46
N VAL A 349 -12.21 13.16 -5.89
CA VAL A 349 -11.53 13.74 -7.05
C VAL A 349 -10.86 15.05 -6.65
N ARG A 350 -9.65 15.28 -7.16
CA ARG A 350 -8.91 16.54 -6.96
C ARG A 350 -8.26 17.05 -8.24
N ASP A 351 -8.17 18.38 -8.36
CA ASP A 351 -7.67 19.09 -9.55
C ASP A 351 -6.41 19.95 -9.27
N GLY A 352 -5.80 19.80 -8.09
CA GLY A 352 -4.67 20.61 -7.61
C GLY A 352 -5.07 21.84 -6.81
N ARG A 353 -6.35 22.22 -6.77
CA ARG A 353 -6.87 23.26 -5.87
C ARG A 353 -8.10 22.79 -5.09
N TYR A 354 -9.04 22.15 -5.76
CA TYR A 354 -10.27 21.69 -5.15
C TYR A 354 -10.19 20.19 -4.91
N THR A 355 -10.62 19.76 -3.73
CA THR A 355 -10.82 18.35 -3.38
C THR A 355 -12.30 18.15 -3.10
N PHE A 356 -12.94 17.27 -3.86
CA PHE A 356 -14.30 16.81 -3.60
C PHE A 356 -14.27 15.39 -3.05
N ILE A 357 -14.95 15.16 -1.92
CA ILE A 357 -15.05 13.84 -1.28
C ILE A 357 -16.50 13.39 -1.31
N ALA A 358 -16.76 12.29 -2.00
CA ALA A 358 -18.00 11.55 -1.94
C ALA A 358 -17.94 10.54 -0.79
N ALA A 359 -18.74 10.85 0.22
CA ALA A 359 -19.02 10.04 1.41
C ALA A 359 -20.50 10.26 1.79
N PRO A 360 -21.08 9.57 2.79
CA PRO A 360 -22.49 9.77 3.16
C PRO A 360 -22.83 11.24 3.39
N ARG A 361 -21.93 12.00 4.01
CA ARG A 361 -21.87 13.46 3.90
C ARG A 361 -20.74 13.85 2.95
N ARG A 362 -21.10 14.41 1.78
CA ARG A 362 -20.13 14.95 0.81
C ARG A 362 -19.43 16.19 1.35
N GLU A 363 -18.19 16.40 0.93
CA GLU A 363 -17.35 17.54 1.31
C GLU A 363 -16.70 18.16 0.08
N LEU A 364 -16.42 19.46 0.12
CA LEU A 364 -15.65 20.18 -0.88
C LEU A 364 -14.71 21.16 -0.18
N TYR A 365 -13.42 21.13 -0.55
CA TYR A 365 -12.39 22.01 0.01
C TYR A 365 -11.65 22.78 -1.07
N ASP A 366 -11.22 24.01 -0.75
CA ASP A 366 -10.24 24.77 -1.52
C ASP A 366 -8.88 24.67 -0.79
N THR A 367 -8.05 23.69 -1.18
CA THR A 367 -6.81 23.34 -0.47
C THR A 367 -5.73 24.42 -0.57
N GLN A 368 -5.90 25.42 -1.44
CA GLN A 368 -5.02 26.59 -1.45
C GLN A 368 -5.36 27.59 -0.34
N ALA A 369 -6.65 27.77 -0.05
CA ALA A 369 -7.12 28.65 1.01
C ALA A 369 -7.16 27.95 2.38
N ASP A 370 -7.40 26.65 2.37
CA ASP A 370 -7.52 25.79 3.55
C ASP A 370 -6.73 24.47 3.35
N PRO A 371 -5.39 24.51 3.47
CA PRO A 371 -4.56 23.32 3.27
C PRO A 371 -4.81 22.19 4.26
N GLY A 372 -5.48 22.48 5.39
CA GLY A 372 -5.86 21.48 6.38
C GLY A 372 -7.27 20.92 6.20
N GLU A 373 -7.97 21.30 5.13
CA GLU A 373 -9.31 20.80 4.78
C GLU A 373 -10.31 20.88 5.95
N THR A 374 -10.24 21.96 6.73
CA THR A 374 -11.06 22.18 7.93
C THR A 374 -12.39 22.89 7.67
N HIS A 375 -12.57 23.50 6.50
CA HIS A 375 -13.72 24.32 6.13
C HIS A 375 -14.41 23.79 4.86
N ASP A 376 -15.46 22.98 5.06
CA ASP A 376 -16.28 22.45 3.96
C ASP A 376 -17.12 23.54 3.27
N ILE A 377 -16.80 23.82 2.02
CA ILE A 377 -17.49 24.80 1.16
C ILE A 377 -18.53 24.16 0.23
N SER A 378 -18.90 22.87 0.42
CA SER A 378 -19.84 22.15 -0.46
C SER A 378 -21.23 22.78 -0.52
N ARG A 379 -21.67 23.40 0.57
CA ARG A 379 -22.96 24.13 0.64
C ARG A 379 -22.88 25.55 0.07
N GLU A 380 -21.70 26.16 0.14
CA GLU A 380 -21.44 27.50 -0.38
C GLU A 380 -21.26 27.48 -1.90
N ASN A 381 -20.67 26.40 -2.42
CA ASN A 381 -20.36 26.20 -3.84
C ASN A 381 -21.01 24.93 -4.41
N PRO A 382 -22.34 24.77 -4.37
CA PRO A 382 -23.01 23.54 -4.76
C PRO A 382 -22.81 23.18 -6.23
N ARG A 383 -22.70 24.18 -7.12
CA ARG A 383 -22.45 23.93 -8.55
C ARG A 383 -21.09 23.30 -8.81
N LEU A 384 -20.07 23.72 -8.06
CA LEU A 384 -18.73 23.15 -8.16
C LEU A 384 -18.70 21.74 -7.59
N ALA A 385 -19.32 21.54 -6.41
CA ALA A 385 -19.47 20.22 -5.81
C ALA A 385 -20.17 19.24 -6.79
N ASP A 386 -21.29 19.65 -7.40
CA ASP A 386 -22.00 18.80 -8.37
C ASP A 386 -21.19 18.55 -9.66
N ALA A 387 -20.33 19.50 -10.06
CA ALA A 387 -19.46 19.32 -11.22
C ALA A 387 -18.34 18.32 -10.95
N LEU A 388 -17.70 18.40 -9.78
CA LEU A 388 -16.67 17.47 -9.35
C LEU A 388 -17.24 16.08 -9.05
N ASP A 389 -18.44 15.97 -8.48
CA ASP A 389 -19.14 14.70 -8.33
C ASP A 389 -19.39 14.02 -9.69
N ARG A 390 -19.85 14.77 -10.70
CA ARG A 390 -19.98 14.23 -12.06
C ARG A 390 -18.63 13.82 -12.66
N ALA A 391 -17.58 14.60 -12.43
CA ALA A 391 -16.24 14.25 -12.89
C ALA A 391 -15.72 12.97 -12.23
N LEU A 392 -15.95 12.82 -10.92
CA LEU A 392 -15.65 11.62 -10.15
C LEU A 392 -16.35 10.39 -10.74
N GLN A 393 -17.67 10.47 -10.95
CA GLN A 393 -18.46 9.37 -11.53
C GLN A 393 -17.99 9.01 -12.95
N GLN A 394 -17.63 9.99 -13.77
CA GLN A 394 -17.10 9.76 -15.12
C GLN A 394 -15.72 9.08 -15.09
N MET A 395 -14.85 9.49 -14.16
CA MET A 395 -13.54 8.87 -14.00
C MET A 395 -13.65 7.44 -13.47
N ASP A 396 -14.50 7.20 -12.48
CA ASP A 396 -14.78 5.86 -11.94
C ASP A 396 -15.26 4.93 -13.06
N ALA A 397 -16.27 5.36 -13.83
CA ALA A 397 -16.78 4.59 -14.97
C ALA A 397 -15.74 4.36 -16.08
N LYS A 398 -14.86 5.35 -16.34
CA LYS A 398 -13.80 5.24 -17.36
C LYS A 398 -12.67 4.29 -16.94
N THR A 399 -12.43 4.19 -15.63
CA THR A 399 -11.32 3.41 -15.08
C THR A 399 -11.73 2.00 -14.67
N ALA A 400 -13.02 1.74 -14.48
CA ALA A 400 -13.54 0.43 -14.09
C ALA A 400 -13.20 -0.71 -15.07
N ALA A 401 -12.80 -1.85 -14.51
CA ALA A 401 -12.73 -3.11 -15.26
C ALA A 401 -14.12 -3.69 -15.53
N ALA A 402 -14.21 -4.55 -16.54
CA ALA A 402 -15.45 -5.28 -16.85
C ALA A 402 -15.87 -6.28 -15.77
N LYS A 403 -14.95 -6.68 -14.88
CA LYS A 403 -15.20 -7.58 -13.74
C LYS A 403 -14.49 -7.07 -12.49
N PRO A 404 -15.21 -6.65 -11.44
CA PRO A 404 -14.62 -6.27 -10.15
C PRO A 404 -13.96 -7.47 -9.48
N GLN A 405 -12.78 -7.28 -8.89
CA GLN A 405 -12.16 -8.28 -8.01
C GLN A 405 -12.70 -8.11 -6.59
N ALA A 406 -13.05 -9.24 -5.95
CA ALA A 406 -13.44 -9.28 -4.55
C ALA A 406 -12.22 -9.59 -3.67
N PRO A 407 -12.26 -9.27 -2.35
CA PRO A 407 -11.28 -9.78 -1.40
C PRO A 407 -11.13 -11.29 -1.55
N GLN A 408 -9.89 -11.76 -1.54
CA GLN A 408 -9.54 -13.18 -1.60
C GLN A 408 -9.06 -13.64 -0.22
N GLN A 409 -9.17 -14.94 0.03
CA GLN A 409 -8.63 -15.53 1.25
C GLN A 409 -7.11 -15.45 1.26
N VAL A 410 -6.56 -15.11 2.41
CA VAL A 410 -5.11 -15.06 2.64
C VAL A 410 -4.51 -16.46 2.47
N ASP A 411 -3.28 -16.52 1.94
CA ASP A 411 -2.49 -17.74 1.87
C ASP A 411 -2.44 -18.42 3.25
N PRO A 412 -2.82 -19.71 3.34
CA PRO A 412 -2.84 -20.46 4.59
C PRO A 412 -1.54 -20.35 5.41
N ASP A 413 -0.37 -20.31 4.78
CA ASP A 413 0.92 -20.27 5.47
C ASP A 413 1.20 -18.89 6.10
N VAL A 414 0.80 -17.81 5.44
CA VAL A 414 0.89 -16.44 5.99
C VAL A 414 -0.03 -16.34 7.20
N GLU A 415 -1.27 -16.76 7.02
CA GLU A 415 -2.26 -16.67 8.08
C GLU A 415 -1.87 -17.59 9.27
N GLU A 416 -1.04 -18.63 9.08
CA GLU A 416 -0.53 -19.46 10.19
C GLU A 416 0.51 -18.71 11.02
N ARG A 417 1.44 -18.02 10.35
CA ARG A 417 2.46 -17.19 11.00
C ARG A 417 1.85 -15.98 11.71
N LEU A 418 0.91 -15.30 11.07
CA LEU A 418 0.15 -14.20 11.69
C LEU A 418 -0.60 -14.67 12.95
N ARG A 419 -1.14 -15.90 12.91
CA ARG A 419 -1.85 -16.49 14.05
C ARG A 419 -0.94 -17.00 15.17
N ALA A 420 0.24 -17.55 14.87
CA ALA A 420 1.23 -17.92 15.90
C ALA A 420 1.65 -16.71 16.74
N LEU A 421 1.53 -15.52 16.15
CA LEU A 421 1.79 -14.21 16.74
C LEU A 421 0.51 -13.53 17.28
N GLY A 422 -0.61 -14.26 17.27
CA GLY A 422 -1.88 -13.86 17.90
C GLY A 422 -2.78 -12.96 17.06
N TYR A 423 -2.61 -12.92 15.73
CA TYR A 423 -3.42 -12.10 14.84
C TYR A 423 -4.30 -12.89 13.87
N VAL A 424 -5.54 -12.42 13.73
CA VAL A 424 -6.33 -12.51 12.51
C VAL A 424 -7.25 -11.27 12.49
N GLY A 425 -7.00 -10.33 11.57
CA GLY A 425 -7.94 -9.25 11.23
C GLY A 425 -8.98 -9.80 10.26
N GLY A 426 -10.24 -9.75 10.64
CA GLY A 426 -11.34 -10.17 9.79
C GLY A 426 -11.75 -9.04 8.87
N SER A 427 -11.77 -9.29 7.55
CA SER A 427 -12.69 -8.52 6.73
C SER A 427 -14.11 -9.01 6.95
N VAL A 428 -15.04 -8.07 6.86
CA VAL A 428 -16.47 -8.32 6.72
C VAL A 428 -16.71 -8.97 5.37
N SER A 429 -17.48 -10.07 5.34
CA SER A 429 -17.78 -10.75 4.09
C SER A 429 -18.53 -9.83 3.09
N PRO A 430 -18.26 -9.93 1.78
CA PRO A 430 -18.84 -9.04 0.77
C PRO A 430 -20.37 -8.93 0.77
N ARG A 431 -21.08 -9.98 1.19
CA ARG A 431 -22.55 -10.02 1.22
C ARG A 431 -23.16 -9.26 2.41
N ALA A 432 -22.45 -9.12 3.52
CA ALA A 432 -22.89 -8.32 4.66
C ALA A 432 -22.82 -6.80 4.38
N LEU A 433 -22.13 -6.39 3.31
CA LEU A 433 -21.88 -4.98 2.96
C LEU A 433 -23.03 -4.29 2.18
N GLU A 434 -24.03 -5.04 1.72
CA GLU A 434 -24.98 -4.54 0.71
C GLU A 434 -26.35 -4.09 1.25
N THR A 435 -26.72 -4.39 2.51
CA THR A 435 -28.13 -4.27 2.94
C THR A 435 -28.41 -3.30 4.10
N ARG A 436 -27.43 -2.57 4.64
CA ARG A 436 -27.62 -1.65 5.78
C ARG A 436 -27.18 -0.22 5.44
N PRO A 437 -27.88 0.84 5.93
CA PRO A 437 -27.37 2.21 5.89
C PRO A 437 -25.99 2.26 6.53
N ARG A 438 -24.99 2.69 5.76
CA ARG A 438 -23.59 2.73 6.20
C ARG A 438 -23.34 4.04 6.96
N GLY A 439 -22.74 3.94 8.13
CA GLY A 439 -22.33 5.13 8.87
C GLY A 439 -21.18 5.85 8.17
N ASP A 440 -21.17 7.17 8.28
CA ASP A 440 -20.06 7.99 7.78
C ASP A 440 -18.82 7.76 8.65
N PRO A 441 -17.67 7.36 8.08
CA PRO A 441 -16.43 7.17 8.86
C PRO A 441 -16.02 8.40 9.69
N LYS A 442 -16.42 9.61 9.26
CA LYS A 442 -16.18 10.86 10.00
C LYS A 442 -16.83 10.87 11.38
N ASP A 443 -17.95 10.19 11.56
CA ASP A 443 -18.65 10.09 12.85
C ASP A 443 -18.12 8.94 13.71
N LYS A 444 -17.22 8.10 13.17
CA LYS A 444 -16.83 6.82 13.76
C LYS A 444 -15.32 6.65 13.97
N ILE A 445 -14.49 7.54 13.44
CA ILE A 445 -13.02 7.46 13.54
C ILE A 445 -12.51 7.32 14.98
N ALA A 446 -13.20 7.93 15.96
CA ALA A 446 -12.86 7.78 17.37
C ALA A 446 -12.97 6.32 17.87
N LEU A 447 -13.89 5.53 17.30
CA LEU A 447 -14.04 4.10 17.62
C LEU A 447 -12.86 3.29 17.07
N TYR A 448 -12.43 3.59 15.84
CA TYR A 448 -11.21 3.00 15.25
C TYR A 448 -9.98 3.28 16.12
N ASN A 449 -9.77 4.55 16.48
CA ASN A 449 -8.65 4.95 17.35
C ASN A 449 -8.68 4.19 18.69
N LEU A 450 -9.87 3.97 19.25
CA LEU A 450 -10.03 3.22 20.50
C LEU A 450 -9.69 1.73 20.35
N LEU A 451 -9.98 1.12 19.20
CA LEU A 451 -9.55 -0.25 18.88
C LEU A 451 -8.03 -0.35 18.70
N LYS A 452 -7.40 0.61 18.02
CA LYS A 452 -5.93 0.66 17.89
C LYS A 452 -5.26 0.80 19.26
N GLN A 453 -5.78 1.66 20.14
CA GLN A 453 -5.30 1.77 21.52
C GLN A 453 -5.47 0.45 22.30
N ALA A 454 -6.58 -0.27 22.10
CA ALA A 454 -6.76 -1.59 22.71
C ALA A 454 -5.70 -2.59 22.21
N GLY A 455 -5.30 -2.52 20.94
CA GLY A 455 -4.17 -3.28 20.39
C GLY A 455 -2.86 -2.95 21.11
N THR A 456 -2.53 -1.67 21.26
CA THR A 456 -1.34 -1.20 22.01
C THR A 456 -1.35 -1.68 23.46
N ASP A 457 -2.49 -1.62 24.14
CA ASP A 457 -2.64 -2.15 25.49
C ASP A 457 -2.47 -3.67 25.55
N SER A 458 -2.97 -4.38 24.53
CA SER A 458 -2.78 -5.83 24.43
C SER A 458 -1.31 -6.21 24.31
N VAL A 459 -0.55 -5.48 23.48
CA VAL A 459 0.90 -5.67 23.31
C VAL A 459 1.61 -5.41 24.62
N ALA A 460 1.25 -4.33 25.31
CA ALA A 460 1.84 -3.97 26.59
C ALA A 460 1.35 -4.83 27.79
N GLY A 461 0.60 -5.91 27.53
CA GLY A 461 0.09 -6.83 28.56
C GLY A 461 -1.06 -6.30 29.42
N ARG A 462 -1.60 -5.11 29.12
CA ARG A 462 -2.75 -4.50 29.81
C ARG A 462 -4.08 -5.04 29.26
N ILE A 463 -4.25 -6.36 29.32
CA ILE A 463 -5.36 -7.06 28.64
C ILE A 463 -6.74 -6.58 29.11
N ASP A 464 -6.94 -6.30 30.40
CA ASP A 464 -8.23 -5.82 30.91
C ASP A 464 -8.58 -4.40 30.44
N GLU A 465 -7.58 -3.53 30.31
CA GLU A 465 -7.78 -2.20 29.74
C GLU A 465 -8.14 -2.28 28.26
N ALA A 466 -7.48 -3.17 27.51
CA ALA A 466 -7.82 -3.45 26.12
C ALA A 466 -9.27 -3.94 25.98
N ILE A 467 -9.69 -4.91 26.81
CA ILE A 467 -11.07 -5.42 26.83
C ILE A 467 -12.07 -4.30 27.11
N ALA A 468 -11.82 -3.45 28.10
CA ALA A 468 -12.70 -2.33 28.44
C ALA A 468 -12.84 -1.32 27.29
N LYS A 469 -11.75 -1.05 26.55
CA LYS A 469 -11.78 -0.18 25.36
C LYS A 469 -12.63 -0.79 24.24
N VAL A 470 -12.46 -2.08 23.94
CA VAL A 470 -13.25 -2.78 22.92
C VAL A 470 -14.73 -2.85 23.31
N GLN A 471 -15.06 -3.06 24.59
CA GLN A 471 -16.43 -3.02 25.08
C GLN A 471 -17.09 -1.65 24.91
N ARG A 472 -16.34 -0.55 25.10
CA ARG A 472 -16.83 0.81 24.83
C ARG A 472 -17.12 1.02 23.34
N VAL A 473 -16.31 0.45 22.45
CA VAL A 473 -16.58 0.47 21.01
C VAL A 473 -17.89 -0.24 20.69
N LEU A 474 -18.06 -1.47 21.20
CA LEU A 474 -19.27 -2.26 20.97
C LEU A 474 -20.53 -1.67 21.61
N ALA A 475 -20.40 -0.88 22.68
CA ALA A 475 -21.50 -0.14 23.27
C ALA A 475 -21.96 1.03 22.37
N ALA A 476 -21.03 1.64 21.62
CA ALA A 476 -21.33 2.72 20.69
C ALA A 476 -21.78 2.21 19.31
N ASP A 477 -21.18 1.11 18.84
CA ASP A 477 -21.51 0.46 17.58
C ASP A 477 -21.49 -1.08 17.75
N PRO A 478 -22.66 -1.70 18.01
CA PRO A 478 -22.78 -3.14 18.27
C PRO A 478 -22.70 -4.00 17.01
N ASP A 479 -22.50 -3.40 15.83
CA ASP A 479 -22.46 -4.09 14.54
C ASP A 479 -21.04 -4.28 13.99
N VAL A 480 -20.01 -3.80 14.70
CA VAL A 480 -18.60 -3.94 14.28
C VAL A 480 -18.10 -5.36 14.52
N VAL A 481 -18.09 -6.18 13.46
CA VAL A 481 -17.64 -7.58 13.48
C VAL A 481 -16.20 -7.70 14.02
N GLU A 482 -15.29 -6.86 13.53
CA GLU A 482 -13.88 -6.86 13.93
C GLU A 482 -13.69 -6.62 15.43
N ALA A 483 -14.53 -5.77 16.05
CA ALA A 483 -14.46 -5.52 17.48
C ALA A 483 -14.82 -6.76 18.31
N TYR A 484 -15.75 -7.60 17.85
CA TYR A 484 -16.04 -8.89 18.49
C TYR A 484 -14.91 -9.91 18.31
N ILE A 485 -14.24 -9.94 17.15
CA ILE A 485 -13.07 -10.78 16.92
C ILE A 485 -11.92 -10.38 17.85
N ILE A 486 -11.62 -9.08 17.93
CA ILE A 486 -10.62 -8.53 18.86
C ILE A 486 -10.99 -8.88 20.30
N LEU A 487 -12.25 -8.70 20.71
CA LEU A 487 -12.71 -9.04 22.06
C LEU A 487 -12.51 -10.53 22.38
N GLY A 488 -12.82 -11.42 21.44
CA GLY A 488 -12.60 -12.86 21.56
C GLY A 488 -11.12 -13.20 21.71
N ASN A 489 -10.24 -12.57 20.92
CA ASN A 489 -8.80 -12.75 20.98
C ASN A 489 -8.25 -12.31 22.35
N LEU A 490 -8.70 -11.15 22.85
CA LEU A 490 -8.31 -10.63 24.17
C LEU A 490 -8.79 -11.53 25.31
N HIS A 491 -10.02 -12.04 25.25
CA HIS A 491 -10.51 -13.02 26.22
C HIS A 491 -9.74 -14.34 26.17
N THR A 492 -9.33 -14.78 24.97
CA THR A 492 -8.46 -15.95 24.79
C THR A 492 -7.10 -15.73 25.47
N LYS A 493 -6.45 -14.57 25.23
CA LYS A 493 -5.20 -14.18 25.93
C LYS A 493 -5.38 -14.11 27.44
N ALA A 494 -6.54 -13.66 27.92
CA ALA A 494 -6.88 -13.61 29.33
C ALA A 494 -7.30 -14.97 29.93
N THR A 495 -7.26 -16.07 29.17
CA THR A 495 -7.73 -17.41 29.57
C THR A 495 -9.20 -17.47 30.00
N ARG A 496 -10.05 -16.60 29.43
CA ARG A 496 -11.50 -16.49 29.70
C ARG A 496 -12.31 -17.17 28.60
N SER A 497 -12.25 -18.51 28.54
CA SER A 497 -12.78 -19.30 27.41
C SER A 497 -14.26 -19.05 27.09
N ASP A 498 -15.14 -18.99 28.10
CA ASP A 498 -16.58 -18.78 27.86
C ASP A 498 -16.87 -17.40 27.24
N ALA A 499 -16.17 -16.37 27.71
CA ALA A 499 -16.29 -15.01 27.17
C ALA A 499 -15.72 -14.92 25.74
N ALA A 500 -14.64 -15.63 25.45
CA ALA A 500 -14.07 -15.70 24.11
C ALA A 500 -15.04 -16.37 23.13
N ILE A 501 -15.59 -17.52 23.50
CA ILE A 501 -16.61 -18.26 22.71
C ILE A 501 -17.81 -17.35 22.43
N ALA A 502 -18.35 -16.68 23.45
CA ALA A 502 -19.50 -15.78 23.29
C ALA A 502 -19.20 -14.62 22.32
N ALA A 503 -18.00 -14.03 22.39
CA ALA A 503 -17.59 -12.96 21.48
C ALA A 503 -17.50 -13.44 20.02
N TYR A 504 -16.85 -14.58 19.74
CA TYR A 504 -16.77 -15.11 18.38
C TYR A 504 -18.13 -15.58 17.83
N GLN A 505 -18.98 -16.17 18.68
CA GLN A 505 -20.36 -16.49 18.29
C GLN A 505 -21.14 -15.24 17.89
N LYS A 506 -20.94 -14.14 18.63
CA LYS A 506 -21.57 -12.87 18.30
C LYS A 506 -21.03 -12.30 16.98
N ALA A 507 -19.72 -12.38 16.73
CA ALA A 507 -19.13 -12.03 15.43
C ALA A 507 -19.78 -12.83 14.28
N LEU A 508 -19.90 -14.15 14.42
CA LEU A 508 -20.53 -15.02 13.42
C LEU A 508 -22.05 -14.86 13.28
N SER A 509 -22.71 -14.23 14.25
CA SER A 509 -24.12 -13.86 14.14
C SER A 509 -24.33 -12.62 13.26
N LEU A 510 -23.29 -11.78 13.16
CA LEU A 510 -23.27 -10.58 12.32
C LEU A 510 -22.70 -10.88 10.93
N ASP A 511 -21.71 -11.76 10.85
CA ASP A 511 -21.12 -12.25 9.61
C ASP A 511 -20.90 -13.77 9.68
N ASP A 512 -21.89 -14.53 9.21
CA ASP A 512 -21.89 -16.00 9.26
C ASP A 512 -20.87 -16.64 8.31
N ARG A 513 -20.21 -15.87 7.45
CA ARG A 513 -19.18 -16.32 6.50
C ARG A 513 -17.78 -15.86 6.88
N ASN A 514 -17.61 -15.26 8.06
CA ASN A 514 -16.31 -14.86 8.54
C ASN A 514 -15.48 -16.11 8.92
N GLU A 515 -14.61 -16.56 8.01
CA GLU A 515 -13.76 -17.74 8.19
C GLU A 515 -12.86 -17.59 9.42
N ASN A 516 -12.34 -16.40 9.65
CA ASN A 516 -11.43 -16.07 10.75
C ASN A 516 -12.10 -16.25 12.11
N ALA A 517 -13.30 -15.67 12.29
CA ALA A 517 -14.12 -15.86 13.48
C ALA A 517 -14.56 -17.33 13.65
N ALA A 518 -14.88 -18.04 12.55
CA ALA A 518 -15.26 -19.45 12.58
C ALA A 518 -14.10 -20.34 13.06
N PHE A 519 -12.89 -20.10 12.55
CA PHE A 519 -11.70 -20.81 12.96
C PHE A 519 -11.33 -20.50 14.42
N ALA A 520 -11.35 -19.21 14.82
CA ALA A 520 -11.06 -18.79 16.18
C ALA A 520 -12.06 -19.37 17.19
N LEU A 521 -13.35 -19.41 16.85
CA LEU A 521 -14.37 -20.07 17.66
C LEU A 521 -14.11 -21.58 17.81
N ALA A 522 -13.78 -22.27 16.71
CA ALA A 522 -13.47 -23.70 16.74
C ALA A 522 -12.24 -24.00 17.62
N LEU A 523 -11.22 -23.13 17.57
CA LEU A 523 -10.04 -23.23 18.44
C LEU A 523 -10.40 -22.97 19.90
N ALA A 524 -11.24 -21.98 20.20
CA ALA A 524 -11.71 -21.69 21.55
C ALA A 524 -12.52 -22.87 22.13
N TYR A 525 -13.39 -23.50 21.34
CA TYR A 525 -14.08 -24.74 21.74
C TYR A 525 -13.10 -25.87 22.06
N LYS A 526 -12.08 -26.05 21.21
CA LYS A 526 -11.04 -27.07 21.43
C LYS A 526 -10.31 -26.84 22.74
N GLN A 527 -9.89 -25.60 23.01
CA GLN A 527 -9.21 -25.22 24.26
C GLN A 527 -10.10 -25.39 25.50
N ALA A 528 -11.41 -25.19 25.35
CA ALA A 528 -12.40 -25.43 26.39
C ALA A 528 -12.79 -26.91 26.58
N GLY A 529 -12.17 -27.84 25.82
CA GLY A 529 -12.49 -29.27 25.86
C GLY A 529 -13.80 -29.66 25.16
N GLN A 530 -14.44 -28.73 24.45
CA GLN A 530 -15.68 -28.96 23.69
C GLN A 530 -15.37 -29.54 22.30
N HIS A 531 -14.84 -30.76 22.27
CA HIS A 531 -14.27 -31.36 21.05
C HIS A 531 -15.28 -31.57 19.91
N ASP A 532 -16.55 -31.87 20.22
CA ASP A 532 -17.59 -32.00 19.18
C ASP A 532 -17.91 -30.66 18.50
N ALA A 533 -18.02 -29.60 19.30
CA ALA A 533 -18.24 -28.24 18.79
C ALA A 533 -17.02 -27.75 17.99
N ALA A 534 -15.81 -28.06 18.46
CA ALA A 534 -14.57 -27.76 17.74
C ALA A 534 -14.54 -28.46 16.37
N GLN A 535 -14.87 -29.76 16.31
CA GLN A 535 -14.92 -30.51 15.06
C GLN A 535 -15.91 -29.88 14.08
N ALA A 536 -17.15 -29.62 14.51
CA ALA A 536 -18.15 -28.98 13.67
C ALA A 536 -17.71 -27.59 13.19
N GLY A 537 -17.01 -26.83 14.04
CA GLY A 537 -16.44 -25.53 13.69
C GLY A 537 -15.36 -25.61 12.60
N PHE A 538 -14.39 -26.54 12.72
CA PHE A 538 -13.37 -26.72 11.69
C PHE A 538 -13.95 -27.30 10.38
N GLU A 539 -14.95 -28.18 10.46
CA GLU A 539 -15.68 -28.63 9.28
C GLU A 539 -16.39 -27.46 8.59
N ARG A 540 -17.03 -26.55 9.34
CA ARG A 540 -17.63 -25.33 8.78
C ARG A 540 -16.59 -24.47 8.06
N VAL A 541 -15.38 -24.32 8.62
CA VAL A 541 -14.27 -23.62 7.95
C VAL A 541 -13.94 -24.29 6.61
N LEU A 542 -13.85 -25.64 6.55
CA LEU A 542 -13.61 -26.35 5.29
C LEU A 542 -14.74 -26.21 4.27
N HIS A 543 -15.98 -26.04 4.71
CA HIS A 543 -17.10 -25.76 3.80
C HIS A 543 -17.00 -24.35 3.20
N MET A 544 -16.46 -23.38 3.94
CA MET A 544 -16.21 -22.02 3.44
C MET A 544 -14.96 -21.97 2.56
N ASN A 545 -13.92 -22.71 2.96
CA ASN A 545 -12.62 -22.77 2.32
C ASN A 545 -12.15 -24.22 2.24
N ALA A 546 -12.44 -24.87 1.11
CA ALA A 546 -12.07 -26.27 0.88
C ALA A 546 -10.55 -26.52 0.80
N ARG A 547 -9.74 -25.45 0.78
CA ARG A 547 -8.28 -25.47 0.78
C ARG A 547 -7.68 -25.07 2.13
N SER A 548 -8.48 -24.92 3.18
CA SER A 548 -8.01 -24.55 4.52
C SER A 548 -7.26 -25.72 5.17
N THR A 549 -5.97 -25.85 4.85
CA THR A 549 -5.09 -26.88 5.40
C THR A 549 -5.13 -26.90 6.94
N LYS A 550 -5.26 -25.74 7.58
CA LYS A 550 -5.38 -25.61 9.05
C LYS A 550 -6.59 -26.32 9.64
N ALA A 551 -7.75 -26.17 9.02
CA ALA A 551 -8.93 -26.87 9.48
C ALA A 551 -8.73 -28.38 9.32
N GLU A 552 -8.07 -28.83 8.25
CA GLU A 552 -7.69 -30.24 8.08
C GLU A 552 -6.72 -30.73 9.17
N TRP A 553 -5.69 -29.95 9.51
CA TRP A 553 -4.74 -30.26 10.60
C TRP A 553 -5.43 -30.34 11.96
N GLN A 554 -6.30 -29.38 12.29
CA GLN A 554 -7.02 -29.38 13.56
C GLN A 554 -8.01 -30.54 13.66
N LEU A 555 -8.69 -30.90 12.56
CA LEU A 555 -9.54 -32.08 12.47
C LEU A 555 -8.72 -33.37 12.60
N ALA A 556 -7.52 -33.43 12.04
CA ALA A 556 -6.63 -34.57 12.18
C ALA A 556 -6.19 -34.79 13.62
N ASP A 557 -5.82 -33.72 14.34
CA ASP A 557 -5.51 -33.79 15.78
C ASP A 557 -6.71 -34.27 16.61
N LEU A 558 -7.91 -33.78 16.32
CA LEU A 558 -9.14 -34.25 16.98
C LEU A 558 -9.42 -35.73 16.68
N ALA A 559 -9.26 -36.17 15.44
CA ALA A 559 -9.40 -37.58 15.04
C ALA A 559 -8.37 -38.48 15.72
N ALA A 560 -7.11 -38.06 15.78
CA ALA A 560 -6.04 -38.79 16.46
C ALA A 560 -6.30 -38.94 17.96
N ARG A 561 -6.81 -37.89 18.64
CA ARG A 561 -7.22 -37.95 20.05
C ARG A 561 -8.36 -38.95 20.29
N ARG A 562 -9.24 -39.13 19.31
CA ARG A 562 -10.31 -40.13 19.32
C ARG A 562 -9.88 -41.52 18.85
N ARG A 563 -8.58 -41.69 18.53
CA ARG A 563 -7.99 -42.91 17.97
C ARG A 563 -8.55 -43.31 16.60
N ASP A 564 -9.12 -42.36 15.86
CA ASP A 564 -9.48 -42.54 14.45
C ASP A 564 -8.28 -42.16 13.56
N PHE A 565 -7.29 -43.05 13.57
CA PHE A 565 -6.02 -42.81 12.86
C PHE A 565 -6.18 -42.81 11.35
N ALA A 566 -7.14 -43.56 10.80
CA ALA A 566 -7.43 -43.59 9.37
C ALA A 566 -7.94 -42.22 8.89
N ARG A 567 -8.85 -41.61 9.64
CA ARG A 567 -9.33 -40.27 9.33
C ARG A 567 -8.24 -39.21 9.49
N ALA A 568 -7.44 -39.32 10.55
CA ALA A 568 -6.32 -38.41 10.79
C ALA A 568 -5.30 -38.46 9.63
N GLU A 569 -4.90 -39.64 9.19
CA GLU A 569 -3.98 -39.83 8.06
C GLU A 569 -4.54 -39.26 6.75
N GLN A 570 -5.84 -39.49 6.47
CA GLN A 570 -6.49 -38.92 5.29
C GLN A 570 -6.46 -37.39 5.28
N LEU A 571 -6.78 -36.77 6.42
CA LEU A 571 -6.79 -35.31 6.56
C LEU A 571 -5.39 -34.71 6.43
N LEU A 572 -4.38 -35.32 7.06
CA LEU A 572 -2.99 -34.90 6.94
C LEU A 572 -2.46 -35.04 5.52
N THR A 573 -2.77 -36.15 4.84
CA THR A 573 -2.39 -36.37 3.45
C THR A 573 -2.98 -35.28 2.55
N ARG A 574 -4.27 -34.96 2.73
CA ARG A 574 -4.92 -33.87 2.00
C ARG A 574 -4.22 -32.54 2.26
N ALA A 575 -3.98 -32.20 3.52
CA ALA A 575 -3.33 -30.95 3.90
C ALA A 575 -1.93 -30.82 3.26
N LEU A 576 -1.17 -31.92 3.25
CA LEU A 576 0.16 -31.99 2.63
C LEU A 576 0.10 -31.91 1.10
N THR A 577 -0.93 -32.46 0.46
CA THR A 577 -1.10 -32.42 -1.01
C THR A 577 -1.72 -31.13 -1.55
N GLN A 578 -2.37 -30.33 -0.69
CA GLN A 578 -2.92 -29.02 -1.05
C GLN A 578 -1.91 -27.88 -0.83
N SER A 579 -0.91 -28.08 0.04
CA SER A 579 0.25 -27.19 0.22
C SER A 579 1.31 -27.45 -0.87
N VAL A 580 0.94 -27.25 -2.13
CA VAL A 580 1.87 -27.31 -3.27
C VAL A 580 2.19 -25.88 -3.70
N ASP A 581 2.94 -25.19 -2.85
CA ASP A 581 3.97 -24.24 -3.27
C ASP A 581 4.90 -23.99 -2.07
N ARG A 582 6.09 -24.61 -2.12
CA ARG A 582 7.18 -24.30 -1.21
C ARG A 582 7.92 -23.06 -1.71
N PRO A 583 8.12 -22.02 -0.86
CA PRO A 583 9.34 -21.25 -0.88
C PRO A 583 10.33 -21.83 0.14
N ALA A 584 11.58 -21.95 -0.28
CA ALA A 584 12.68 -22.50 0.51
C ALA A 584 12.99 -21.64 1.74
N PHE A 585 12.56 -22.05 2.93
CA PHE A 585 13.23 -21.67 4.20
C PHE A 585 13.04 -22.73 5.30
N LEU A 586 12.54 -23.94 4.99
CA LEU A 586 12.50 -25.05 5.95
C LEU A 586 13.84 -25.80 5.96
N LEU A 587 14.82 -25.22 6.66
CA LEU A 587 15.66 -25.91 7.63
C LEU A 587 15.53 -25.20 8.98
#